data_AF-A0A538LGV8-F1
#
_entry.id   AF-A0A538LGV8-F1
#
_cell.length_a   1.000
_cell.length_b   1.000
_cell.length_c   1.000
_cell.angle_alpha   90.00
_cell.angle_beta   90.00
_cell.angle_gamma   90.00
#
_symmetry.space_group_name_H-M   'P 1'
#
loop_
_entity.id
_entity.type
_entity.pdbx_description
1 polymer ?
#
loop_
_entity_poly.entity_id
_entity_poly.type
_entity_poly.pdbx_seq_one_letter_code
_entity_poly.pdbx_strand_id
1 'polypeptide(L)'
;MDPRELKELMSQGAVRPETARDREERRVLETDLAESPLKGRALPDRPRNFRPDAESAVRALGGPLAWMRRLRAIEDAIDQHERQLGEAWHELAKQVDDPDEFARLWRDTAEQWDFRQVNAFIERHNRFFPAEARLPMDPRTRDFVRINGRDYQREPLDVEWILRRWPAERP
;
A
#
# COMPACT_ATOMS: atom_id res chain seq x y z
N MET A 1 -15.12 30.48 19.00
CA MET A 1 -15.84 29.21 19.22
C MET A 1 -15.05 28.12 18.51
N ASP A 2 -14.67 27.05 19.22
CA ASP A 2 -13.87 25.97 18.65
C ASP A 2 -14.75 25.15 17.66
N PRO A 3 -14.29 24.88 16.42
CA PRO A 3 -15.01 24.04 15.46
C PRO A 3 -15.40 22.65 15.98
N ARG A 4 -14.68 22.12 16.98
CA ARG A 4 -14.98 20.82 17.60
C ARG A 4 -16.18 20.88 18.54
N GLU A 5 -16.28 21.93 19.34
CA GLU A 5 -17.42 22.17 20.24
C GLU A 5 -18.71 22.38 19.44
N LEU A 6 -18.64 23.09 18.31
CA LEU A 6 -19.80 23.32 17.44
C LEU A 6 -20.32 22.01 16.82
N LYS A 7 -19.40 21.11 16.43
CA LYS A 7 -19.76 19.82 15.83
C LYS A 7 -20.38 18.85 16.84
N GLU A 8 -19.92 18.90 18.09
CA GLU A 8 -20.47 18.11 19.20
C GLU A 8 -21.84 18.62 19.63
N LEU A 9 -22.05 19.95 19.60
CA LEU A 9 -23.35 20.57 19.82
C LEU A 9 -24.35 20.24 18.70
N MET A 10 -23.88 20.15 17.46
CA MET A 10 -24.72 19.79 16.30
C MET A 10 -24.95 18.28 16.13
N SER A 11 -24.11 17.41 16.73
CA SER A 11 -24.28 15.95 16.63
C SER A 11 -25.23 15.36 17.67
N GLN A 12 -25.56 16.12 18.72
CA GLN A 12 -26.67 15.76 19.61
C GLN A 12 -27.97 16.14 18.89
N GLY A 13 -28.52 15.19 18.13
CA GLY A 13 -29.79 15.36 17.44
C GLY A 13 -30.82 15.98 18.38
N ALA A 14 -31.28 17.19 18.07
CA ALA A 14 -32.22 17.90 18.90
C ALA A 14 -33.44 17.01 19.14
N VAL A 15 -33.66 16.62 20.40
CA VAL A 15 -34.89 15.92 20.79
C VAL A 15 -36.02 16.91 20.58
N ARG A 16 -36.67 16.81 19.41
CA ARG A 16 -37.81 17.64 19.08
C ARG A 16 -38.90 17.36 20.12
N PRO A 17 -39.51 18.38 20.75
CA PRO A 17 -40.58 18.16 21.70
C PRO A 17 -41.73 17.42 21.01
N GLU A 18 -42.20 16.35 21.66
CA GLU A 18 -43.25 15.47 21.15
C GLU A 18 -44.51 16.28 20.83
N THR A 19 -44.94 16.25 19.57
CA THR A 19 -46.11 16.98 19.11
C THR A 19 -47.40 16.21 19.44
N ALA A 20 -48.55 16.89 19.40
CA ALA A 20 -49.84 16.22 19.63
C ALA A 20 -50.11 15.09 18.61
N ARG A 21 -49.57 15.22 17.40
CA ARG A 21 -49.63 14.20 16.35
C ARG A 21 -48.76 13.00 16.69
N ASP A 22 -47.54 13.22 17.19
CA ASP A 22 -46.65 12.13 17.60
C ASP A 22 -47.27 11.29 18.73
N ARG A 23 -47.99 11.93 19.66
CA ARG A 23 -48.72 11.22 20.72
C ARG A 23 -49.85 10.34 20.19
N GLU A 24 -50.59 10.83 19.20
CA GLU A 24 -51.67 10.05 18.58
C GLU A 24 -51.10 8.91 17.75
N GLU A 25 -50.06 9.15 16.95
CA GLU A 25 -49.36 8.11 16.19
C GLU A 25 -48.80 7.03 17.12
N ARG A 26 -48.22 7.41 18.27
CA ARG A 26 -47.75 6.46 19.29
C ARG A 26 -48.89 5.64 19.88
N ARG A 27 -50.03 6.27 20.19
CA ARG A 27 -51.20 5.59 20.74
C ARG A 27 -51.81 4.59 19.74
N VAL A 28 -51.87 4.95 18.46
CA VAL A 28 -52.32 4.05 17.39
C VAL A 28 -51.36 2.87 17.27
N LEU A 29 -50.05 3.12 17.24
CA LEU A 29 -49.03 2.07 17.20
C LEU A 29 -49.07 1.15 18.43
N GLU A 30 -49.28 1.68 19.62
CA GLU A 30 -49.43 0.90 20.86
C GLU A 30 -50.67 -0.01 20.79
N THR A 31 -51.78 0.48 20.22
CA THR A 31 -53.00 -0.32 20.00
C THR A 31 -52.76 -1.42 18.97
N ASP A 32 -52.17 -1.07 17.82
CA ASP A 32 -51.85 -2.01 16.75
C ASP A 32 -50.87 -3.10 17.21
N LEU A 33 -49.89 -2.75 18.06
CA LEU A 33 -48.94 -3.70 18.63
C LEU A 33 -49.61 -4.65 19.63
N ALA A 34 -50.57 -4.15 20.42
CA ALA A 34 -51.33 -4.95 21.39
C ALA A 34 -52.26 -5.96 20.70
N GLU A 35 -52.82 -5.61 19.54
CA GLU A 35 -53.70 -6.49 18.75
C GLU A 35 -52.95 -7.33 17.71
N SER A 36 -51.63 -7.12 17.55
CA SER A 36 -50.85 -7.82 16.53
C SER A 36 -50.73 -9.32 16.82
N PRO A 37 -51.15 -10.21 15.89
CA PRO A 37 -50.96 -11.65 16.04
C PRO A 37 -49.50 -12.09 15.82
N LEU A 38 -48.61 -11.17 15.43
CA LEU A 38 -47.20 -11.43 15.14
C LEU A 38 -46.35 -11.25 16.41
N LYS A 39 -46.04 -12.37 17.09
CA LYS A 39 -45.02 -12.37 18.16
C LYS A 39 -43.62 -12.27 17.54
N GLY A 40 -43.10 -11.05 17.41
CA GLY A 40 -41.68 -10.83 17.12
C GLY A 40 -40.80 -11.39 18.24
N ARG A 41 -39.72 -12.08 17.88
CA ARG A 41 -38.65 -12.46 18.81
C ARG A 41 -37.59 -11.37 18.75
N ALA A 42 -37.04 -10.96 19.90
CA ALA A 42 -35.88 -10.10 19.90
C ALA A 42 -34.80 -10.72 19.01
N LEU A 43 -34.26 -9.93 18.06
CA LEU A 43 -33.14 -10.39 17.25
C LEU A 43 -32.02 -10.79 18.21
N PRO A 44 -31.43 -11.99 18.08
CA PRO A 44 -30.32 -12.38 18.93
C PRO A 44 -29.23 -11.34 18.77
N ASP A 45 -28.84 -10.72 19.88
CA ASP A 45 -27.76 -9.76 19.91
C ASP A 45 -26.50 -10.51 19.46
N ARG A 46 -26.01 -10.16 18.27
CA ARG A 46 -24.81 -10.79 17.71
C ARG A 46 -23.65 -10.08 18.40
N PRO A 47 -22.90 -10.73 19.33
CA PRO A 47 -21.75 -10.08 19.92
C PRO A 47 -20.80 -9.69 18.78
N ARG A 48 -20.65 -8.39 18.56
CA ARG A 48 -19.68 -7.83 17.63
C ARG A 48 -18.31 -8.01 18.29
N ASN A 49 -17.78 -9.22 18.27
CA ASN A 49 -16.43 -9.54 18.76
C ASN A 49 -15.32 -8.85 17.94
N PHE A 50 -15.67 -7.98 16.99
CA PHE A 50 -14.75 -7.10 16.29
C PHE A 50 -14.79 -5.72 16.93
N ARG A 51 -14.05 -5.56 18.03
CA ARG A 51 -13.55 -4.22 18.36
C ARG A 51 -12.47 -3.92 17.32
N PRO A 52 -12.50 -2.77 16.63
CA PRO A 52 -11.35 -2.34 15.84
C PRO A 52 -10.16 -2.32 16.79
N ASP A 53 -9.17 -3.16 16.51
CA ASP A 53 -7.91 -3.12 17.23
C ASP A 53 -7.33 -1.70 17.09
N ALA A 54 -6.86 -1.13 18.20
CA ALA A 54 -6.33 0.23 18.22
C ALA A 54 -5.19 0.39 17.20
N GLU A 55 -4.39 -0.68 17.00
CA GLU A 55 -3.36 -0.72 15.96
C GLU A 55 -3.95 -0.60 14.55
N SER A 56 -5.09 -1.25 14.31
CA SER A 56 -5.80 -1.20 13.02
C SER A 56 -6.42 0.18 12.76
N ALA A 57 -6.97 0.83 13.80
CA ALA A 57 -7.49 2.19 13.70
C ALA A 57 -6.37 3.22 13.44
N VAL A 58 -5.22 3.07 14.10
CA VAL A 58 -4.04 3.94 13.88
C VAL A 58 -3.45 3.73 12.48
N ARG A 59 -3.35 2.49 11.99
CA ARG A 59 -2.94 2.21 10.61
C ARG A 59 -3.91 2.81 9.59
N ALA A 60 -5.22 2.73 9.84
CA ALA A 60 -6.23 3.31 8.97
C ALA A 60 -6.15 4.84 8.87
N LEU A 61 -5.66 5.51 9.91
CA LEU A 61 -5.41 6.95 9.94
C LEU A 61 -4.01 7.32 9.39
N GLY A 62 -3.09 6.35 9.32
CA GLY A 62 -1.66 6.55 9.14
C GLY A 62 -1.14 6.29 7.73
N GLY A 63 -1.80 6.80 6.68
CA GLY A 63 -1.29 6.78 5.31
C GLY A 63 -0.82 5.40 4.79
N PRO A 64 0.00 5.35 3.72
CA PRO A 64 0.56 4.09 3.22
C PRO A 64 1.52 3.45 4.24
N LEU A 65 1.49 2.10 4.32
CA LEU A 65 2.37 1.33 5.20
C LEU A 65 3.85 1.55 4.87
N ALA A 66 4.73 1.33 5.86
CA ALA A 66 6.18 1.54 5.70
C ALA A 66 6.78 0.76 4.52
N TRP A 67 6.40 -0.52 4.34
CA TRP A 67 6.84 -1.30 3.18
C TRP A 67 6.30 -0.75 1.85
N MET A 68 5.07 -0.24 1.81
CA MET A 68 4.50 0.36 0.60
C MET A 68 5.26 1.61 0.20
N ARG A 69 5.62 2.45 1.18
CA ARG A 69 6.45 3.64 0.93
C ARG A 69 7.83 3.29 0.41
N ARG A 70 8.46 2.24 0.95
CA ARG A 70 9.76 1.76 0.49
C ARG A 70 9.68 1.15 -0.90
N LEU A 71 8.63 0.38 -1.19
CA LEU A 71 8.37 -0.17 -2.50
C LEU A 71 8.26 0.96 -3.53
N ARG A 72 7.49 2.00 -3.21
CA ARG A 72 7.36 3.18 -4.06
C ARG A 72 8.69 3.90 -4.28
N ALA A 73 9.49 4.07 -3.23
CA ALA A 73 10.82 4.68 -3.35
C ALA A 73 11.78 3.86 -4.23
N ILE A 74 11.69 2.52 -4.19
CA ILE A 74 12.44 1.64 -5.08
C ILE A 74 12.00 1.85 -6.53
N GLU A 75 10.69 1.85 -6.78
CA GLU A 75 10.12 2.08 -8.12
C GLU A 75 10.55 3.44 -8.69
N ASP A 76 10.36 4.52 -7.93
CA ASP A 76 10.73 5.88 -8.38
C ASP A 76 12.25 5.99 -8.66
N ALA A 77 13.10 5.31 -7.87
CA ALA A 77 14.55 5.28 -8.09
C ALA A 77 14.94 4.45 -9.32
N ILE A 78 14.28 3.30 -9.55
CA ILE A 78 14.47 2.49 -10.76
C ILE A 78 14.09 3.31 -11.98
N ASP A 79 12.90 3.93 -11.99
CA ASP A 79 12.43 4.76 -13.11
C ASP A 79 13.41 5.90 -13.42
N GLN A 80 14.02 6.49 -12.39
CA GLN A 80 15.05 7.50 -12.59
C GLN A 80 16.30 6.93 -13.27
N HIS A 81 16.82 5.81 -12.80
CA HIS A 81 17.96 5.16 -13.42
C HIS A 81 17.65 4.70 -14.85
N GLU A 82 16.46 4.16 -15.12
CA GLU A 82 16.06 3.75 -16.46
C GLU A 82 16.06 4.93 -17.45
N ARG A 83 15.55 6.09 -17.03
CA ARG A 83 15.63 7.31 -17.85
C ARG A 83 17.07 7.75 -18.10
N GLN A 84 17.88 7.83 -17.05
CA GLN A 84 19.26 8.30 -17.15
C GLN A 84 20.15 7.37 -17.99
N LEU A 85 20.01 6.05 -17.81
CA LEU A 85 20.72 5.05 -18.62
C LEU A 85 20.25 5.07 -20.07
N GLY A 86 18.94 5.20 -20.29
CA GLY A 86 18.39 5.35 -21.63
C GLY A 86 18.96 6.57 -22.34
N GLU A 87 18.98 7.72 -21.70
CA GLU A 87 19.61 8.94 -22.23
C GLU A 87 21.10 8.73 -22.53
N ALA A 88 21.87 8.22 -21.56
CA ALA A 88 23.30 7.99 -21.71
C ALA A 88 23.62 7.02 -22.86
N TRP A 89 22.86 5.93 -23.00
CA TRP A 89 23.05 4.95 -24.06
C TRP A 89 22.77 5.53 -25.45
N HIS A 90 21.68 6.29 -25.61
CA HIS A 90 21.37 6.96 -26.88
C HIS A 90 22.39 8.06 -27.21
N GLU A 91 22.85 8.82 -26.22
CA GLU A 91 23.87 9.86 -26.45
C GLU A 91 25.22 9.26 -26.83
N LEU A 92 25.64 8.16 -26.19
CA LEU A 92 26.86 7.45 -26.57
C LEU A 92 26.76 6.89 -28.01
N ALA A 93 25.59 6.35 -28.38
CA ALA A 93 25.36 5.82 -29.72
C ALA A 93 25.38 6.90 -30.82
N LYS A 94 25.12 8.18 -30.49
CA LYS A 94 25.27 9.31 -31.43
C LYS A 94 26.72 9.77 -31.58
N GLN A 95 27.55 9.56 -30.56
CA GLN A 95 28.92 10.06 -30.52
C GLN A 95 29.93 9.07 -31.11
N VAL A 96 29.62 7.77 -31.04
CA VAL A 96 30.53 6.69 -31.43
C VAL A 96 29.92 5.89 -32.57
N ASP A 97 30.61 5.88 -33.71
CA ASP A 97 30.17 5.13 -34.89
C ASP A 97 30.69 3.69 -34.93
N ASP A 98 31.86 3.44 -34.34
CA ASP A 98 32.48 2.12 -34.27
C ASP A 98 31.75 1.23 -33.23
N PRO A 99 31.15 0.09 -33.64
CA PRO A 99 30.45 -0.82 -32.74
C PRO A 99 31.34 -1.38 -31.62
N ASP A 100 32.62 -1.65 -31.88
CA ASP A 100 33.52 -2.23 -30.89
C ASP A 100 33.92 -1.20 -29.83
N GLU A 101 34.16 0.04 -30.26
CA GLU A 101 34.40 1.17 -29.36
C GLU A 101 33.16 1.49 -28.51
N PHE A 102 31.97 1.51 -29.12
CA PHE A 102 30.71 1.68 -28.40
C PHE A 102 30.52 0.61 -27.32
N ALA A 103 30.70 -0.66 -27.69
CA ALA A 103 30.54 -1.78 -26.78
C ALA A 103 31.51 -1.73 -25.60
N ARG A 104 32.74 -1.25 -25.82
CA ARG A 104 33.72 -1.04 -24.75
C ARG A 104 33.32 0.10 -23.82
N LEU A 105 33.02 1.27 -24.37
CA LEU A 105 32.67 2.46 -23.58
C LEU A 105 31.38 2.27 -22.79
N TRP A 106 30.40 1.57 -23.38
CA TRP A 106 29.15 1.29 -22.68
C TRP A 106 29.34 0.31 -21.52
N ARG A 107 30.15 -0.75 -21.68
CA ARG A 107 30.46 -1.68 -20.57
C ARG A 107 31.17 -0.97 -19.43
N ASP A 108 32.15 -0.11 -19.73
CA ASP A 108 32.85 0.68 -18.71
C ASP A 108 31.88 1.63 -17.96
N THR A 109 30.98 2.28 -18.69
CA THR A 109 29.91 3.11 -18.10
C THR A 109 29.00 2.30 -17.19
N ALA A 110 28.59 1.10 -17.61
CA ALA A 110 27.71 0.22 -16.85
C ALA A 110 28.39 -0.32 -15.58
N GLU A 111 29.69 -0.64 -15.64
CA GLU A 111 30.48 -1.10 -14.49
C GLU A 111 30.65 -0.01 -13.43
N GLN A 112 30.75 1.26 -13.85
CA GLN A 112 30.93 2.40 -12.96
C GLN A 112 29.61 3.00 -12.45
N TRP A 113 28.47 2.50 -12.93
CA TRP A 113 27.16 3.06 -12.59
C TRP A 113 26.79 2.82 -11.11
N ASP A 114 26.29 3.85 -10.44
CA ASP A 114 26.01 3.81 -9.01
C ASP A 114 24.56 3.43 -8.68
N PHE A 115 24.36 2.21 -8.20
CA PHE A 115 23.09 1.73 -7.65
C PHE A 115 23.03 1.70 -6.11
N ARG A 116 24.02 2.27 -5.39
CA ARG A 116 24.11 2.15 -3.93
C ARG A 116 22.82 2.57 -3.21
N GLN A 117 22.20 3.66 -3.66
CA GLN A 117 20.98 4.17 -3.01
C GLN A 117 19.78 3.24 -3.18
N VAL A 118 19.47 2.82 -4.41
CA VAL A 118 18.34 1.92 -4.67
C VAL A 118 18.58 0.54 -4.06
N ASN A 119 19.82 0.04 -4.09
CA ASN A 119 20.19 -1.21 -3.46
C ASN A 119 20.06 -1.15 -1.93
N ALA A 120 20.34 -0.01 -1.30
CA ALA A 120 20.06 0.19 0.12
C ALA A 120 18.55 0.18 0.45
N PHE A 121 17.70 0.69 -0.46
CA PHE A 121 16.25 0.58 -0.30
C PHE A 121 15.77 -0.87 -0.47
N ILE A 122 16.30 -1.59 -1.45
CA ILE A 122 16.01 -3.02 -1.69
C ILE A 122 16.41 -3.86 -0.48
N GLU A 123 17.64 -3.69 0.02
CA GLU A 123 18.13 -4.41 1.20
C GLU A 123 17.23 -4.15 2.40
N ARG A 124 16.91 -2.87 2.65
CA ARG A 124 16.00 -2.49 3.73
C ARG A 124 14.64 -3.16 3.53
N HIS A 125 14.07 -3.11 2.32
CA HIS A 125 12.81 -3.75 1.97
C HIS A 125 12.84 -5.23 2.32
N ASN A 126 13.77 -5.99 1.76
CA ASN A 126 13.90 -7.44 1.97
C ASN A 126 14.03 -7.78 3.46
N ARG A 127 14.77 -6.98 4.23
CA ARG A 127 14.97 -7.20 5.67
C ARG A 127 13.70 -7.05 6.50
N PHE A 128 12.89 -6.02 6.25
CA PHE A 128 11.75 -5.68 7.13
C PHE A 128 10.40 -6.11 6.56
N PHE A 129 10.28 -6.32 5.25
CA PHE A 129 9.02 -6.61 4.59
C PHE A 129 8.27 -7.82 5.16
N PRO A 130 8.91 -8.99 5.41
CA PRO A 130 8.18 -10.14 5.92
C PRO A 130 7.48 -9.89 7.26
N ALA A 131 8.15 -9.16 8.16
CA ALA A 131 7.59 -8.79 9.46
C ALA A 131 6.46 -7.75 9.32
N GLU A 132 6.66 -6.72 8.50
CA GLU A 132 5.68 -5.65 8.28
C GLU A 132 4.41 -6.15 7.58
N ALA A 133 4.56 -7.09 6.63
CA ALA A 133 3.47 -7.73 5.92
C ALA A 133 2.86 -8.93 6.67
N ARG A 134 3.40 -9.29 7.85
CA ARG A 134 2.99 -10.44 8.66
C ARG A 134 2.97 -11.74 7.85
N LEU A 135 4.01 -11.97 7.04
CA LEU A 135 4.08 -13.17 6.21
C LEU A 135 4.15 -14.43 7.08
N PRO A 136 3.33 -15.45 6.78
CA PRO A 136 3.48 -16.77 7.37
C PRO A 136 4.88 -17.33 7.09
N MET A 137 5.41 -18.07 8.06
CA MET A 137 6.64 -18.84 7.90
C MET A 137 6.29 -20.27 7.49
N ASP A 138 6.99 -20.82 6.50
CA ASP A 138 6.94 -22.24 6.19
C ASP A 138 7.91 -22.98 7.13
N PRO A 139 7.40 -23.84 8.04
CA PRO A 139 8.25 -24.53 9.01
C PRO A 139 9.19 -25.56 8.38
N ARG A 140 8.92 -26.03 7.15
CA ARG A 140 9.76 -27.02 6.46
C ARG A 140 11.01 -26.37 5.87
N THR A 141 10.85 -25.19 5.27
CA THR A 141 11.97 -24.44 4.67
C THR A 141 12.63 -23.48 5.66
N ARG A 142 11.95 -23.17 6.79
CA ARG A 142 12.34 -22.15 7.76
C ARG A 142 12.44 -20.75 7.15
N ASP A 143 11.70 -20.51 6.07
CA ASP A 143 11.64 -19.23 5.37
C ASP A 143 10.19 -18.75 5.26
N PHE A 144 9.98 -17.51 4.84
CA PHE A 144 8.66 -16.95 4.63
C PHE A 144 7.98 -17.54 3.39
N VAL A 145 6.65 -17.57 3.40
CA VAL A 145 5.86 -18.06 2.27
C VAL A 145 6.05 -17.16 1.04
N ARG A 146 6.03 -17.80 -0.14
CA ARG A 146 6.06 -17.12 -1.43
C ARG A 146 4.79 -16.29 -1.64
N ILE A 147 4.95 -15.12 -2.24
CA ILE A 147 3.85 -14.24 -2.63
C ILE A 147 3.53 -14.52 -4.10
N ASN A 148 2.30 -14.94 -4.39
CA ASN A 148 1.86 -15.28 -5.76
C ASN A 148 2.81 -16.27 -6.46
N GLY A 149 3.35 -17.23 -5.71
CA GLY A 149 4.30 -18.24 -6.22
C GLY A 149 5.74 -17.75 -6.41
N ARG A 150 6.04 -16.48 -6.12
CA ARG A 150 7.38 -15.88 -6.24
C ARG A 150 7.98 -15.57 -4.88
N ASP A 151 9.30 -15.52 -4.84
CA ASP A 151 10.00 -14.97 -3.69
C ASP A 151 9.59 -13.50 -3.47
N TYR A 152 9.52 -13.08 -2.21
CA TYR A 152 9.28 -11.69 -1.87
C TYR A 152 10.55 -10.84 -2.00
N GLN A 153 11.73 -11.47 -1.96
CA GLN A 153 12.99 -10.77 -2.06
C GLN A 153 13.15 -10.13 -3.43
N ARG A 154 13.58 -8.87 -3.42
CA ARG A 154 13.99 -8.15 -4.63
C ARG A 154 15.49 -8.28 -4.82
N GLU A 155 15.89 -8.60 -6.04
CA GLU A 155 17.30 -8.67 -6.42
C GLU A 155 17.91 -7.26 -6.46
N PRO A 156 19.15 -7.08 -5.95
CA PRO A 156 19.91 -5.86 -6.16
C PRO A 156 20.13 -5.58 -7.65
N LEU A 157 20.29 -4.30 -8.00
CA LEU A 157 20.62 -3.87 -9.35
C LEU A 157 22.15 -3.83 -9.51
N ASP A 158 22.62 -4.29 -10.66
CA ASP A 158 24.02 -4.42 -11.00
C ASP A 158 24.28 -4.15 -12.50
N VAL A 159 25.51 -4.39 -12.94
CA VAL A 159 25.92 -4.24 -14.34
C VAL A 159 25.12 -5.15 -15.27
N GLU A 160 24.80 -6.39 -14.86
CA GLU A 160 24.02 -7.33 -15.67
C GLU A 160 22.61 -6.81 -15.89
N TRP A 161 22.01 -6.18 -14.87
CA TRP A 161 20.71 -5.53 -14.99
C TRP A 161 20.70 -4.42 -16.06
N ILE A 162 21.78 -3.64 -16.17
CA ILE A 162 21.95 -2.61 -17.21
C ILE A 162 22.08 -3.26 -18.58
N LEU A 163 23.05 -4.16 -18.74
CA LEU A 163 23.39 -4.75 -20.04
C LEU A 163 22.26 -5.60 -20.63
N ARG A 164 21.36 -6.14 -19.80
CA ARG A 164 20.16 -6.82 -20.26
C ARG A 164 19.11 -5.88 -20.87
N ARG A 165 19.06 -4.61 -20.42
CA ARG A 165 18.09 -3.60 -20.89
C ARG A 165 18.65 -2.74 -22.01
N TRP A 166 19.91 -2.37 -21.89
CA TRP A 166 20.67 -1.59 -22.85
C TRP A 166 21.90 -2.41 -23.24
N PRO A 167 21.79 -3.25 -24.29
CA PRO A 167 22.89 -4.11 -24.69
C PRO A 167 24.09 -3.30 -25.14
N ALA A 168 25.27 -3.93 -25.12
CA ALA A 168 26.50 -3.38 -25.71
C ALA A 168 26.50 -3.45 -27.25
N GLU A 169 25.31 -3.41 -27.84
CA GLU A 169 25.05 -3.34 -29.27
C GLU A 169 24.42 -1.98 -29.54
N ARG A 170 24.85 -1.30 -30.60
CA ARG A 170 24.34 0.03 -30.94
C ARG A 170 22.87 -0.06 -31.38
N PRO A 171 21.99 0.88 -30.98
CA PRO A 171 20.59 0.95 -31.46
C PRO A 171 20.45 1.11 -32.97
#